data_AF-A0A9P9S9T0-F1
#
_entry.id   AF-A0A9P9S9T0-F1
#
_cell.length_a   1.000
_cell.length_b   1.000
_cell.length_c   1.000
_cell.angle_alpha   90.00
_cell.angle_beta   90.00
_cell.angle_gamma   90.00
#
_symmetry.space_group_name_H-M   'P 1'
#
loop_
_entity.id
_entity.type
_entity.pdbx_description
1 polymer ?
#
loop_
_entity_poly.entity_id
_entity_poly.type
_entity_poly.pdbx_seq_one_letter_code
_entity_poly.pdbx_strand_id
1 'polypeptide(L)'
;MATVAVLGLSFSLTRPLLTAFRIVPLLSTTASLTHAYMEWLTTSSFIHTIHDRSLANSSAAVEEMEKAKEQVVPRWFVNFFGTGVWSVIGLNTITLLSAIANLWVLPAGLGEDEIFYSVGLAAAVAHYAFVPLVVPSVNGLFKASAVQTKGDKAKGGEMIAMGNVKEWVSYHRVRMCTVDVVAWVSFVVGGIRVLSV
;
A
#
# COMPACT_ATOMS: atom_id res chain seq x y z
N MET A 1 -17.56 -25.14 16.21
CA MET A 1 -18.18 -25.22 14.88
C MET A 1 -19.02 -23.97 14.76
N ALA A 2 -18.85 -23.19 13.70
CA ALA A 2 -19.67 -22.00 13.46
C ALA A 2 -20.58 -22.29 12.27
N THR A 3 -21.89 -22.14 12.46
CA THR A 3 -22.87 -22.33 11.39
C THR A 3 -23.44 -20.97 11.01
N VAL A 4 -23.43 -20.66 9.72
CA VAL A 4 -23.92 -19.40 9.17
C VAL A 4 -24.94 -19.71 8.09
N ALA A 5 -26.05 -18.98 8.10
CA ALA A 5 -26.99 -18.96 6.98
C ALA A 5 -26.72 -17.72 6.12
N VAL A 6 -26.28 -17.91 4.87
CA VAL A 6 -26.12 -16.84 3.87
C VAL A 6 -27.08 -17.12 2.73
N LEU A 7 -27.99 -16.19 2.44
CA LEU A 7 -28.98 -16.32 1.35
C LEU A 7 -29.79 -17.63 1.40
N GLY A 8 -30.13 -18.10 2.61
CA GLY A 8 -30.88 -19.34 2.83
C GLY A 8 -30.04 -20.63 2.78
N LEU A 9 -28.72 -20.55 2.52
CA LEU A 9 -27.81 -21.68 2.55
C LEU A 9 -27.05 -21.75 3.87
N SER A 10 -27.09 -22.90 4.54
CA SER A 10 -26.36 -23.13 5.79
C SER A 10 -24.96 -23.69 5.52
N PHE A 11 -23.94 -22.93 5.93
CA PHE A 11 -22.55 -23.34 5.88
C PHE A 11 -22.03 -23.56 7.29
N SER A 12 -21.37 -24.69 7.54
CA SER A 12 -20.72 -24.97 8.82
C SER A 12 -19.21 -24.99 8.65
N LEU A 13 -18.51 -24.09 9.35
CA LEU A 13 -17.06 -24.09 9.41
C LEU A 13 -16.59 -24.92 10.61
N THR A 14 -15.64 -25.82 10.34
CA THR A 14 -14.87 -26.49 11.39
C THR A 14 -14.04 -25.45 12.16
N ARG A 15 -13.63 -25.77 13.39
CA ARG A 15 -12.80 -24.85 14.20
C ARG A 15 -11.52 -24.43 13.46
N PRO A 16 -10.75 -25.34 12.81
CA PRO A 16 -9.55 -24.94 12.08
C PRO A 16 -9.83 -23.98 10.91
N LEU A 17 -10.93 -24.19 10.16
CA LEU A 17 -11.29 -23.31 9.06
C LEU A 17 -11.74 -21.92 9.55
N LEU A 18 -12.47 -21.86 10.67
CA LEU A 18 -12.81 -20.58 11.30
C LEU A 18 -11.56 -19.84 11.76
N THR A 19 -10.63 -20.53 12.44
CA THR A 19 -9.34 -19.98 12.83
C THR A 19 -8.54 -19.46 11.63
N ALA A 20 -8.46 -20.24 10.56
CA ALA A 20 -7.80 -19.81 9.33
C ALA A 20 -8.46 -18.53 8.77
N PHE A 21 -9.79 -18.44 8.79
CA PHE A 21 -10.52 -17.27 8.31
C PHE A 21 -10.30 -16.03 9.20
N ARG A 22 -10.18 -16.22 10.52
CA ARG A 22 -9.92 -15.15 11.50
C ARG A 22 -8.58 -14.47 11.29
N ILE A 23 -7.56 -15.20 10.83
CA ILE A 23 -6.22 -14.64 10.58
C ILE A 23 -6.05 -14.03 9.19
N VAL A 24 -6.99 -14.22 8.26
CA VAL A 24 -6.87 -13.67 6.89
C VAL A 24 -6.62 -12.15 6.89
N PRO A 25 -7.38 -11.32 7.63
CA PRO A 25 -7.11 -9.87 7.66
C PRO A 25 -5.70 -9.52 8.12
N LEU A 26 -5.15 -10.29 9.08
CA LEU A 26 -3.77 -10.11 9.55
C LEU A 26 -2.76 -10.47 8.46
N LEU A 27 -2.96 -11.61 7.78
CA LEU A 27 -2.06 -12.05 6.71
C LEU A 27 -2.05 -11.05 5.54
N SER A 28 -3.24 -10.60 5.11
CA SER A 28 -3.37 -9.67 3.99
C SER A 28 -2.87 -8.27 4.34
N THR A 29 -3.10 -7.76 5.55
CA THR A 29 -2.50 -6.48 6.00
C THR A 29 -1.00 -6.56 6.21
N THR A 30 -0.46 -7.69 6.66
CA THR A 30 1.01 -7.90 6.75
C THR A 30 1.65 -7.84 5.36
N ALA A 31 1.07 -8.55 4.39
CA ALA A 31 1.54 -8.52 3.01
C ALA A 31 1.39 -7.12 2.38
N SER A 32 0.26 -6.45 2.61
CA SER A 32 0.01 -5.09 2.11
C SER A 32 0.99 -4.08 2.70
N LEU A 33 1.24 -4.13 4.02
CA LEU A 33 2.19 -3.24 4.70
C LEU A 33 3.64 -3.51 4.23
N THR A 34 4.00 -4.78 4.02
CA THR A 34 5.31 -5.15 3.46
C THR A 34 5.46 -4.59 2.05
N HIS A 35 4.42 -4.73 1.20
CA HIS A 35 4.40 -4.14 -0.12
C HIS A 35 4.58 -2.62 -0.05
N ALA A 36 3.78 -1.94 0.76
CA ALA A 36 3.86 -0.49 0.95
C ALA A 36 5.24 -0.02 1.43
N TYR A 37 5.88 -0.78 2.33
CA TYR A 37 7.24 -0.50 2.79
C TYR A 37 8.25 -0.64 1.67
N MET A 38 8.15 -1.70 0.84
CA MET A 38 9.05 -1.89 -0.30
C MET A 38 8.84 -0.80 -1.36
N GLU A 39 7.60 -0.40 -1.65
CA GLU A 39 7.30 0.74 -2.53
C GLU A 39 7.90 2.04 -1.99
N TRP A 40 7.79 2.30 -0.68
CA TRP A 40 8.40 3.46 -0.03
C TRP A 40 9.92 3.44 -0.13
N LEU A 41 10.55 2.32 0.24
CA LEU A 41 12.00 2.17 0.26
C LEU A 41 12.61 2.35 -1.14
N THR A 42 12.04 1.66 -2.13
CA THR A 42 12.52 1.72 -3.52
C THR A 42 12.32 3.10 -4.13
N THR A 43 11.15 3.71 -3.94
CA THR A 43 10.85 5.02 -4.55
C THR A 43 11.62 6.15 -3.85
N SER A 44 11.75 6.11 -2.52
CA SER A 44 12.52 7.10 -1.76
C SER A 44 14.02 7.07 -2.06
N SER A 45 14.56 5.93 -2.52
CA SER A 45 15.97 5.82 -2.93
C SER A 45 16.34 6.81 -4.06
N PHE A 46 15.39 7.20 -4.90
CA PHE A 46 15.62 8.22 -5.93
C PHE A 46 15.68 9.65 -5.37
N ILE A 47 15.08 9.89 -4.19
CA ILE A 47 15.02 11.21 -3.55
C ILE A 47 16.29 11.48 -2.74
N HIS A 48 16.84 10.45 -2.10
CA HIS A 48 17.98 10.62 -1.19
C HIS A 48 19.27 11.02 -1.92
N THR A 49 20.11 11.74 -1.17
CA THR A 49 21.41 12.24 -1.61
C THR A 49 22.41 11.11 -1.84
N ILE A 50 23.43 11.42 -2.64
CA ILE A 50 24.51 10.50 -2.97
C ILE A 50 25.22 10.03 -1.68
N HIS A 51 25.16 8.73 -1.40
CA HIS A 51 25.90 8.13 -0.29
C HIS A 51 27.41 8.01 -0.56
N ASP A 52 27.82 8.06 -1.83
CA ASP A 52 29.22 8.14 -2.23
C ASP A 52 29.77 9.56 -2.04
N ARG A 53 30.62 9.72 -1.01
CA ARG A 53 31.26 11.00 -0.68
C ARG A 53 32.17 11.53 -1.78
N SER A 54 32.71 10.68 -2.65
CA SER A 54 33.57 11.12 -3.75
C SER A 54 32.77 11.86 -4.82
N LEU A 55 31.56 11.36 -5.11
CA LEU A 55 30.62 11.97 -6.05
C LEU A 55 29.87 13.17 -5.44
N ALA A 56 29.56 13.12 -4.15
CA ALA A 56 28.86 14.21 -3.45
C ALA A 56 29.63 15.55 -3.44
N ASN A 57 30.96 15.49 -3.53
CA ASN A 57 31.80 16.70 -3.59
C ASN A 57 31.93 17.29 -5.00
N SER A 58 31.41 16.61 -6.04
CA SER A 58 31.43 17.07 -7.42
C SER A 58 30.06 17.63 -7.82
N SER A 59 29.95 18.95 -7.90
CA SER A 59 28.71 19.63 -8.33
C SER A 59 28.26 19.20 -9.72
N ALA A 60 29.20 18.94 -10.63
CA ALA A 60 28.92 18.44 -11.97
C ALA A 60 28.31 17.03 -11.95
N ALA A 61 28.84 16.13 -11.12
CA ALA A 61 28.31 14.77 -10.98
C ALA A 61 26.91 14.77 -10.34
N VAL A 62 26.67 15.65 -9.36
CA VAL A 62 25.35 15.84 -8.76
C VAL A 62 24.35 16.34 -9.81
N GLU A 63 24.72 17.34 -10.62
CA GLU A 63 23.86 17.87 -11.68
C GLU A 63 23.52 16.81 -12.75
N GLU A 64 24.52 16.04 -13.18
CA GLU A 64 24.33 14.95 -14.15
C GLU A 64 23.38 13.88 -13.60
N MET A 65 23.56 13.49 -12.33
CA MET A 65 22.69 12.52 -11.68
C MET A 65 21.25 13.02 -11.57
N GLU A 66 21.02 14.27 -11.15
CA GLU A 66 19.66 14.83 -11.06
C GLU A 66 18.98 14.87 -12.44
N LYS A 67 19.73 15.20 -13.51
CA LYS A 67 19.23 15.10 -14.89
C LYS A 67 18.90 13.65 -15.28
N ALA A 68 19.73 12.69 -14.88
CA ALA A 68 19.48 11.27 -15.15
C ALA A 68 18.21 10.77 -14.43
N LYS A 69 17.99 11.18 -13.18
CA LYS A 69 16.79 10.83 -12.41
C LYS A 69 15.51 11.30 -13.12
N GLU A 70 15.48 12.54 -13.61
CA GLU A 70 14.33 13.07 -14.37
C GLU A 70 13.99 12.23 -15.61
N GLN A 71 14.97 11.57 -16.22
CA GLN A 71 14.77 10.70 -17.39
C GLN A 71 14.37 9.27 -17.02
N VAL A 72 14.99 8.69 -15.99
CA VAL A 72 14.83 7.27 -15.67
C VAL A 72 13.59 7.03 -14.80
N VAL A 73 13.32 7.91 -13.84
CA VAL A 73 12.30 7.68 -12.81
C VAL A 73 10.89 7.54 -13.37
N PRO A 74 10.41 8.35 -14.33
CA PRO A 74 9.06 8.17 -14.88
C PRO A 74 8.83 6.80 -15.51
N ARG A 75 9.81 6.31 -16.28
CA ARG A 75 9.72 5.00 -16.95
C ARG A 75 9.74 3.86 -15.94
N TRP A 76 10.66 3.93 -14.98
CA TRP A 76 10.73 2.98 -13.89
C TRP A 76 9.42 2.95 -13.09
N PHE A 77 8.92 4.12 -12.69
CA PHE A 77 7.73 4.26 -11.86
C PHE A 77 6.49 3.71 -12.57
N VAL A 78 6.27 4.05 -13.86
CA VAL A 78 5.10 3.57 -14.61
C VAL A 78 5.08 2.05 -14.72
N ASN A 79 6.23 1.42 -15.01
CA ASN A 79 6.34 -0.03 -15.11
C ASN A 79 6.13 -0.72 -13.76
N PHE A 80 6.79 -0.19 -12.73
CA PHE A 80 6.67 -0.69 -11.37
C PHE A 80 5.23 -0.56 -10.86
N PHE A 81 4.65 0.64 -10.91
CA PHE A 81 3.30 0.94 -10.45
C PHE A 81 2.25 0.15 -11.22
N GLY A 82 2.36 0.08 -12.56
CA GLY A 82 1.44 -0.70 -13.40
C GLY A 82 1.41 -2.19 -13.08
N THR A 83 2.47 -2.72 -12.46
CA THR A 83 2.54 -4.11 -11.99
C THR A 83 2.12 -4.22 -10.52
N GLY A 84 2.67 -3.37 -9.65
CA GLY A 84 2.47 -3.41 -8.19
C GLY A 84 1.05 -3.05 -7.75
N VAL A 85 0.34 -2.20 -8.51
CA VAL A 85 -1.03 -1.79 -8.17
C VAL A 85 -1.99 -2.98 -8.05
N TRP A 86 -1.77 -4.06 -8.81
CA TRP A 86 -2.61 -5.25 -8.75
C TRP A 86 -2.49 -6.00 -7.42
N SER A 87 -1.30 -6.07 -6.84
CA SER A 87 -1.15 -6.61 -5.48
C SER A 87 -1.80 -5.73 -4.42
N VAL A 88 -1.72 -4.40 -4.55
CA VAL A 88 -2.40 -3.47 -3.64
C VAL A 88 -3.92 -3.67 -3.70
N ILE A 89 -4.49 -3.76 -4.91
CA ILE A 89 -5.92 -4.02 -5.11
C ILE A 89 -6.30 -5.36 -4.48
N GLY A 90 -5.57 -6.44 -4.81
CA GLY A 90 -5.87 -7.78 -4.33
C GLY A 90 -5.79 -7.92 -2.82
N LEU A 91 -4.68 -7.48 -2.22
CA LEU A 91 -4.45 -7.60 -0.78
C LEU A 91 -5.45 -6.78 0.04
N ASN A 92 -5.74 -5.55 -0.36
CA ASN A 92 -6.71 -4.72 0.36
C ASN A 92 -8.15 -5.23 0.17
N THR A 93 -8.49 -5.77 -1.00
CA THR A 93 -9.79 -6.43 -1.21
C THR A 93 -9.94 -7.64 -0.29
N ILE A 94 -8.90 -8.48 -0.17
CA ILE A 94 -8.89 -9.62 0.75
C ILE A 94 -9.04 -9.13 2.20
N THR A 95 -8.31 -8.09 2.62
CA THR A 95 -8.44 -7.49 3.95
C THR A 95 -9.89 -7.04 4.22
N LEU A 96 -10.48 -6.25 3.32
CA LEU A 96 -11.83 -5.73 3.48
C LEU A 96 -12.85 -6.87 3.57
N LEU A 97 -12.87 -7.77 2.59
CA LEU A 97 -13.86 -8.85 2.53
C LEU A 97 -13.73 -9.80 3.72
N SER A 98 -12.51 -10.15 4.12
CA SER A 98 -12.30 -11.03 5.27
C SER A 98 -12.64 -10.35 6.59
N ALA A 99 -12.34 -9.05 6.78
CA ALA A 99 -12.73 -8.31 7.98
C ALA A 99 -14.26 -8.17 8.08
N ILE A 100 -14.92 -7.76 6.99
CA ILE A 100 -16.38 -7.71 6.83
C ILE A 100 -17.02 -9.05 7.17
N ALA A 101 -16.49 -10.13 6.60
CA ALA A 101 -17.02 -11.46 6.84
C ALA A 101 -16.80 -11.90 8.30
N ASN A 102 -15.67 -11.58 8.92
CA ASN A 102 -15.45 -11.86 10.35
C ASN A 102 -16.45 -11.11 11.25
N LEU A 103 -16.80 -9.87 10.92
CA LEU A 103 -17.73 -9.03 11.71
C LEU A 103 -19.19 -9.41 11.51
N TRP A 104 -19.63 -9.66 10.27
CA TRP A 104 -21.06 -9.75 9.95
C TRP A 104 -21.53 -11.11 9.46
N VAL A 105 -20.64 -11.91 8.89
CA VAL A 105 -20.99 -13.25 8.39
C VAL A 105 -20.66 -14.31 9.44
N LEU A 106 -19.53 -14.16 10.11
CA LEU A 106 -18.97 -15.09 11.07
C LEU A 106 -18.71 -14.40 12.43
N PRO A 107 -19.67 -13.72 13.08
CA PRO A 107 -19.39 -13.02 14.35
C PRO A 107 -19.12 -13.96 15.54
N ALA A 108 -19.53 -15.22 15.43
CA ALA A 108 -19.45 -16.19 16.52
C ALA A 108 -18.02 -16.34 17.06
N GLY A 109 -17.84 -16.05 18.36
CA GLY A 109 -16.56 -16.14 19.05
C GLY A 109 -15.67 -14.90 18.97
N LEU A 110 -16.14 -13.76 18.41
CA LEU A 110 -15.41 -12.49 18.53
C LEU A 110 -15.59 -11.84 19.91
N GLY A 111 -16.81 -11.84 20.47
CA GLY A 111 -17.07 -11.21 21.76
C GLY A 111 -16.60 -9.75 21.81
N GLU A 112 -15.89 -9.38 22.87
CA GLU A 112 -15.32 -8.03 23.03
C GLU A 112 -14.20 -7.71 22.03
N ASP A 113 -13.58 -8.72 21.41
CA ASP A 113 -12.49 -8.53 20.45
C ASP A 113 -12.96 -8.07 19.05
N GLU A 114 -14.28 -8.02 18.82
CA GLU A 114 -14.90 -7.43 17.63
C GLU A 114 -14.41 -5.99 17.37
N ILE A 115 -14.10 -5.25 18.43
CA ILE A 115 -13.61 -3.87 18.34
C ILE A 115 -12.32 -3.77 17.50
N PHE A 116 -11.42 -4.74 17.62
CA PHE A 116 -10.16 -4.73 16.86
C PHE A 116 -10.40 -5.00 15.38
N TYR A 117 -11.31 -5.91 15.04
CA TYR A 117 -11.70 -6.14 13.65
C TYR A 117 -12.40 -4.91 13.06
N SER A 118 -13.21 -4.21 13.86
CA SER A 118 -13.92 -2.98 13.45
C SER A 118 -12.96 -1.83 13.19
N VAL A 119 -12.02 -1.56 14.11
CA VAL A 119 -10.99 -0.54 13.93
C VAL A 119 -10.09 -0.87 12.75
N GLY A 120 -9.69 -2.14 12.62
CA GLY A 120 -8.89 -2.62 11.50
C GLY A 120 -9.60 -2.42 10.15
N LEU A 121 -10.88 -2.74 10.07
CA LEU A 121 -11.71 -2.50 8.88
C LEU A 121 -11.83 -1.01 8.57
N ALA A 122 -12.11 -0.17 9.57
CA ALA A 122 -12.23 1.28 9.39
C ALA A 122 -10.92 1.89 8.84
N ALA A 123 -9.77 1.47 9.37
CA ALA A 123 -8.47 1.89 8.88
C ALA A 123 -8.18 1.37 7.46
N ALA A 124 -8.54 0.12 7.15
CA ALA A 124 -8.43 -0.44 5.80
C ALA A 124 -9.32 0.29 4.78
N VAL A 125 -10.50 0.77 5.18
CA VAL A 125 -11.32 1.65 4.33
C VAL A 125 -10.65 3.02 4.16
N ALA A 126 -10.11 3.59 5.24
CA ALA A 126 -9.41 4.88 5.21
C ALA A 126 -8.15 4.88 4.31
N HIS A 127 -7.53 3.73 4.06
CA HIS A 127 -6.48 3.56 3.03
C HIS A 127 -6.89 4.18 1.69
N TYR A 128 -8.12 3.92 1.24
CA TYR A 128 -8.62 4.40 -0.06
C TYR A 128 -8.87 5.91 -0.10
N ALA A 129 -8.98 6.57 1.05
CA ALA A 129 -9.10 8.03 1.13
C ALA A 129 -7.82 8.75 0.67
N PHE A 130 -6.68 8.05 0.59
CA PHE A 130 -5.44 8.61 0.05
C PHE A 130 -5.34 8.54 -1.48
N VAL A 131 -6.22 7.78 -2.16
CA VAL A 131 -6.19 7.66 -3.63
C VAL A 131 -6.30 9.04 -4.31
N PRO A 132 -7.24 9.92 -3.96
CA PRO A 132 -7.33 11.25 -4.58
C PRO A 132 -6.09 12.11 -4.38
N LEU A 133 -5.32 11.90 -3.29
CA LEU A 133 -4.12 12.66 -2.97
C LEU A 133 -2.92 12.24 -3.82
N VAL A 134 -2.82 10.97 -4.21
CA VAL A 134 -1.69 10.43 -4.99
C VAL A 134 -1.92 10.45 -6.50
N VAL A 135 -3.18 10.48 -6.95
CA VAL A 135 -3.56 10.46 -8.38
C VAL A 135 -2.90 11.58 -9.19
N PRO A 136 -2.83 12.84 -8.73
CA PRO A 136 -2.14 13.91 -9.47
C PRO A 136 -0.67 13.58 -9.75
N SER A 137 0.06 13.11 -8.73
CA SER A 137 1.48 12.78 -8.85
C SER A 137 1.71 11.57 -9.75
N VAL A 138 0.88 10.53 -9.64
CA VAL A 138 0.91 9.36 -10.55
C VAL A 138 0.67 9.81 -11.99
N ASN A 139 -0.37 10.60 -12.25
CA ASN A 139 -0.67 11.11 -13.58
C ASN A 139 0.47 11.97 -14.16
N GLY A 140 1.12 12.78 -13.31
CA GLY A 140 2.32 13.54 -13.68
C GLY A 140 3.45 12.64 -14.19
N LEU A 141 3.71 11.53 -13.49
CA LEU A 141 4.73 10.56 -13.87
C LEU A 141 4.39 9.77 -15.14
N PHE A 142 3.12 9.38 -15.31
CA PHE A 142 2.65 8.76 -16.56
C PHE A 142 2.80 9.70 -17.75
N LYS A 143 2.42 10.99 -17.59
CA LYS A 143 2.60 12.01 -18.64
C LYS A 143 4.09 12.21 -18.97
N ALA A 144 4.94 12.33 -17.96
CA ALA A 144 6.39 12.47 -18.15
C ALA A 144 6.99 11.28 -18.92
N SER A 145 6.62 10.05 -18.54
CA SER A 145 7.04 8.83 -19.23
C SER A 145 6.58 8.78 -20.69
N ALA A 146 5.34 9.20 -20.96
CA ALA A 146 4.78 9.23 -22.31
C ALA A 146 5.50 10.24 -23.22
N VAL A 147 5.78 11.46 -22.72
CA VAL A 147 6.54 12.48 -23.46
C VAL A 147 7.94 11.96 -23.79
N GLN A 148 8.63 11.35 -22.83
CA GLN A 148 9.97 10.78 -23.02
C GLN A 148 9.99 9.62 -24.02
N THR A 149 8.90 8.87 -24.15
CA THR A 149 8.81 7.74 -25.09
C THR A 149 8.60 8.21 -26.52
N LYS A 150 7.92 9.35 -26.71
CA LYS A 150 7.67 9.94 -28.04
C LYS A 150 8.89 10.65 -28.64
N GLY A 151 9.99 10.76 -27.91
CA GLY A 151 11.17 11.52 -28.35
C GLY A 151 10.95 13.03 -28.32
N ASP A 152 9.81 13.49 -27.79
CA ASP A 152 9.54 14.90 -27.58
C ASP A 152 10.46 15.41 -26.48
N LYS A 153 11.30 16.41 -26.79
CA LYS A 153 11.98 17.17 -25.74
C LYS A 153 10.91 17.83 -24.89
N ALA A 154 10.87 17.52 -23.59
CA ALA A 154 10.02 18.24 -22.65
C ALA A 154 10.20 19.75 -22.89
N LYS A 155 9.12 20.43 -23.30
CA LYS A 155 9.14 21.88 -23.50
C LYS A 155 9.27 22.50 -22.11
N GLY A 156 10.49 22.89 -21.75
CA GLY A 156 10.82 23.47 -20.44
C GLY A 156 11.60 22.47 -19.60
N GLY A 157 12.83 22.86 -19.21
CA GLY A 157 13.71 22.11 -18.31
C GLY A 157 13.20 22.10 -16.86
N GLU A 158 11.91 21.90 -16.68
CA GLU A 158 11.26 21.88 -15.38
C GLU A 158 11.33 20.46 -14.82
N MET A 159 11.92 20.31 -13.62
CA MET A 159 12.08 19.05 -12.88
C MET A 159 10.74 18.53 -12.36
N ILE A 160 9.84 18.17 -13.28
CA ILE A 160 8.46 17.80 -12.96
C ILE A 160 8.42 16.38 -12.38
N ALA A 161 9.26 15.46 -12.86
CA ALA A 161 9.15 14.06 -12.44
C ALA A 161 9.57 13.89 -10.98
N MET A 162 10.72 14.45 -10.57
CA MET A 162 11.15 14.32 -9.17
C MET A 162 10.23 15.07 -8.20
N GLY A 163 9.59 16.17 -8.64
CA GLY A 163 8.53 16.82 -7.88
C GLY A 163 7.36 15.89 -7.58
N ASN A 164 6.83 15.22 -8.62
CA ASN A 164 5.76 14.24 -8.46
C ASN A 164 6.16 13.04 -7.60
N VAL A 165 7.40 12.55 -7.73
CA VAL A 165 7.90 11.43 -6.91
C VAL A 165 7.97 11.83 -5.43
N LYS A 166 8.48 13.03 -5.12
CA LYS A 166 8.56 13.54 -3.75
C LYS A 166 7.17 13.68 -3.12
N GLU A 167 6.22 14.23 -3.87
CA GLU A 167 4.84 14.37 -3.43
C GLU A 167 4.18 13.00 -3.17
N TRP A 168 4.31 12.08 -4.13
CA TRP A 168 3.77 10.72 -3.99
C TRP A 168 4.35 10.01 -2.77
N VAL A 169 5.68 10.04 -2.59
CA VAL A 169 6.36 9.43 -1.43
C VAL A 169 5.87 10.03 -0.11
N SER A 170 5.59 11.35 -0.08
CA SER A 170 5.08 12.03 1.11
C SER A 170 3.72 11.45 1.54
N TYR A 171 2.73 11.45 0.64
CA TYR A 171 1.40 10.91 0.95
C TYR A 171 1.44 9.41 1.22
N HIS A 172 2.22 8.65 0.45
CA HIS A 172 2.39 7.21 0.63
C HIS A 172 2.96 6.87 2.00
N ARG A 173 3.99 7.61 2.45
CA ARG A 173 4.56 7.43 3.79
C ARG A 173 3.55 7.72 4.88
N VAL A 174 2.78 8.81 4.77
CA VAL A 174 1.74 9.14 5.75
C VAL A 174 0.70 8.04 5.81
N ARG A 175 0.14 7.60 4.68
CA ARG A 175 -0.83 6.49 4.63
C ARG A 175 -0.27 5.22 5.28
N MET A 176 0.95 4.84 4.89
CA MET A 176 1.64 3.66 5.43
C MET A 176 1.80 3.73 6.95
N CYS A 177 2.35 4.82 7.48
CA CYS A 177 2.63 4.96 8.90
C CYS A 177 1.39 5.23 9.76
N THR A 178 0.24 5.54 9.15
CA THR A 178 -1.01 5.82 9.86
C THR A 178 -1.99 4.67 9.67
N VAL A 179 -2.79 4.71 8.62
CA VAL A 179 -3.92 3.80 8.43
C VAL A 179 -3.49 2.35 8.18
N ASP A 180 -2.38 2.11 7.47
CA ASP A 180 -1.92 0.74 7.21
C ASP A 180 -1.35 0.08 8.48
N VAL A 181 -0.55 0.82 9.26
CA VAL A 181 -0.03 0.35 10.55
C VAL A 181 -1.18 0.17 11.56
N VAL A 182 -2.15 1.09 11.64
CA VAL A 182 -3.31 0.94 12.53
C VAL A 182 -4.12 -0.29 12.16
N ALA A 183 -4.38 -0.53 10.87
CA ALA A 183 -5.08 -1.73 10.41
C ALA A 183 -4.32 -2.99 10.82
N TRP A 184 -3.02 -3.03 10.54
CA TRP A 184 -2.15 -4.17 10.87
C TRP A 184 -2.12 -4.46 12.37
N VAL A 185 -1.84 -3.46 13.21
CA VAL A 185 -1.82 -3.62 14.68
C VAL A 185 -3.16 -4.11 15.20
N SER A 186 -4.27 -3.55 14.69
CA SER A 186 -5.61 -3.96 15.11
C SER A 186 -5.85 -5.43 14.80
N PHE A 187 -5.51 -5.91 13.60
CA PHE A 187 -5.67 -7.32 13.26
C PHE A 187 -4.65 -8.24 13.95
N VAL A 188 -3.45 -7.76 14.29
CA VAL A 188 -2.51 -8.51 15.15
C VAL A 188 -3.15 -8.75 16.52
N VAL A 189 -3.64 -7.70 17.17
CA VAL A 189 -4.21 -7.81 18.52
C VAL A 189 -5.49 -8.64 18.49
N GLY A 190 -6.41 -8.37 17.57
CA GLY A 190 -7.63 -9.14 17.40
C GLY A 190 -7.37 -10.62 17.10
N GLY A 191 -6.42 -10.90 16.21
CA GLY A 191 -6.01 -12.26 15.87
C GLY A 191 -5.41 -13.02 17.07
N ILE A 192 -4.53 -12.39 17.85
CA ILE A 192 -3.95 -13.01 19.04
C ILE A 192 -5.04 -13.29 20.08
N ARG A 193 -5.92 -12.31 20.35
CA ARG A 193 -6.93 -12.46 21.40
C ARG A 193 -7.97 -13.52 21.07
N VAL A 194 -8.51 -13.52 19.85
CA VAL A 194 -9.49 -14.52 19.41
C VAL A 194 -8.92 -15.95 19.40
N LEU A 195 -7.59 -16.10 19.28
CA LEU A 195 -6.93 -17.42 19.27
C LEU A 195 -6.36 -17.84 20.63
N SER A 196 -6.36 -16.96 21.62
CA SER A 196 -5.87 -17.26 22.98
C SER A 196 -6.98 -17.76 23.92
N VAL A 197 -8.22 -17.84 23.43
CA VAL A 197 -9.43 -18.29 24.14
C VAL A 197 -9.83 -19.68 23.65
#